data_AF-A0A7S0IT20-F1
#
_entry.id   AF-A0A7S0IT20-F1
#
_cell.length_a   1.000
_cell.length_b   1.000
_cell.length_c   1.000
_cell.angle_alpha   90.00
_cell.angle_beta   90.00
_cell.angle_gamma   90.00
#
_symmetry.space_group_name_H-M   'P 1'
#
loop_
_entity.id
_entity.type
_entity.pdbx_description
1 polymer ?
#
loop_
_entity_poly.entity_id
_entity_poly.type
_entity_poly.pdbx_seq_one_letter_code
_entity_poly.pdbx_strand_id
1 'polypeptide(L)'
;RLPKFIHYEVPNTTFFALAGTTLNLLNATTGPGLLALPLAYARCGWLLGTLLLLAVFALNHAALLLLLRACLSTREHSYIGLCAHMPPLIASLVDWASLLFFFGSSVSYLVLIGDAFNLVSASLGSGPIYEGGEWMHYSVLALLLLVAFTGCCLAPLSMLRSMDSLQITSTIGIFCLMYAVGVIVVSPAVDAEAPPGTSAADPRAFSLSSESLLSLP
;
A
#
# COMPACT_ATOMS: atom_id res chain seq x y z
N ARG A 1 5.37 22.53 31.30
CA ARG A 1 5.71 23.55 30.28
C ARG A 1 5.31 22.98 28.92
N LEU A 2 4.10 23.29 28.45
CA LEU A 2 3.61 22.85 27.13
C LEU A 2 4.01 23.92 26.10
N PRO A 3 4.78 23.60 25.05
CA PRO A 3 4.93 24.52 23.94
C PRO A 3 3.87 24.25 22.87
N LYS A 4 3.50 25.34 22.20
CA LYS A 4 2.83 25.46 20.89
C LYS A 4 1.30 25.35 20.88
N PHE A 5 0.70 26.53 20.92
CA PHE A 5 -0.49 26.87 20.13
C PHE A 5 -0.44 26.18 18.77
N ILE A 6 -1.31 25.20 18.56
CA ILE A 6 -1.64 24.71 17.22
C ILE A 6 -2.41 25.85 16.58
N HIS A 7 -1.79 26.51 15.60
CA HIS A 7 -2.42 27.58 14.84
C HIS A 7 -3.64 26.98 14.14
N TYR A 8 -4.83 27.49 14.45
CA TYR A 8 -6.06 27.06 13.79
C TYR A 8 -6.05 27.62 12.36
N GLU A 9 -5.62 26.79 11.42
CA GLU A 9 -5.72 27.10 10.00
C GLU A 9 -7.13 26.70 9.54
N VAL A 10 -7.92 27.68 9.11
CA VAL A 10 -9.26 27.42 8.58
C VAL A 10 -9.09 26.46 7.40
N PRO A 11 -9.74 25.29 7.41
CA PRO A 11 -9.55 24.31 6.36
C PRO A 11 -9.90 24.94 5.02
N ASN A 12 -8.96 24.92 4.09
CA ASN A 12 -9.17 25.43 2.75
C ASN A 12 -10.13 24.46 2.05
N THR A 13 -11.39 24.85 1.90
CA THR A 13 -12.46 24.02 1.31
C THR A 13 -12.55 24.17 -0.21
N THR A 14 -11.53 24.74 -0.83
CA THR A 14 -11.43 24.79 -2.29
C THR A 14 -11.42 23.38 -2.87
N PHE A 15 -12.01 23.23 -4.05
CA PHE A 15 -12.06 21.94 -4.76
C PHE A 15 -10.67 21.31 -4.93
N PHE A 16 -9.65 22.13 -5.22
CA PHE A 16 -8.26 21.67 -5.35
C PHE A 16 -7.69 21.10 -4.06
N ALA A 17 -7.96 21.73 -2.91
CA ALA A 17 -7.51 21.22 -1.62
C ALA A 17 -8.20 19.91 -1.24
N LEU A 18 -9.50 19.78 -1.54
CA LEU A 18 -10.24 18.52 -1.31
C LEU A 18 -9.74 17.40 -2.22
N ALA A 19 -9.50 17.70 -3.51
CA ALA A 19 -8.94 16.74 -4.44
C ALA A 19 -7.52 16.30 -4.02
N GLY A 20 -6.65 17.25 -3.67
CA GLY A 20 -5.27 16.97 -3.23
C GLY A 20 -5.21 16.10 -1.97
N THR A 21 -6.05 16.39 -0.97
CA THR A 21 -6.13 15.58 0.26
C THR A 21 -6.69 14.18 0.00
N THR A 22 -7.70 14.06 -0.87
CA THR A 22 -8.27 12.75 -1.27
C THR A 22 -7.23 11.90 -2.02
N LEU A 23 -6.49 12.50 -2.94
CA LEU A 23 -5.41 11.81 -3.67
C LEU A 23 -4.31 11.36 -2.70
N ASN A 24 -3.91 12.22 -1.77
CA ASN A 24 -2.91 11.85 -0.78
C ASN A 24 -3.37 10.68 0.10
N LEU A 25 -4.64 10.70 0.51
CA LEU A 25 -5.25 9.59 1.25
C LEU A 25 -5.31 8.30 0.41
N LEU A 26 -5.64 8.40 -0.88
CA LEU A 26 -5.68 7.26 -1.80
C LEU A 26 -4.29 6.65 -1.99
N ASN A 27 -3.27 7.49 -2.19
CA ASN A 27 -1.89 7.04 -2.33
C ASN A 27 -1.37 6.39 -1.04
N ALA A 28 -1.72 6.94 0.12
CA ALA A 28 -1.35 6.36 1.42
C ALA A 28 -2.04 5.02 1.71
N THR A 29 -3.28 4.82 1.24
CA THR A 29 -4.05 3.59 1.47
C THR A 29 -3.75 2.48 0.46
N THR A 30 -3.33 2.82 -0.76
CA THR A 30 -3.11 1.86 -1.85
C THR A 30 -2.05 0.83 -1.48
N GLY A 31 -0.90 1.25 -0.96
CA GLY A 31 0.10 0.35 -0.38
C GLY A 31 0.67 -0.78 -1.27
N PRO A 32 1.73 -1.46 -0.82
CA PRO A 32 2.23 -2.69 -1.46
C PRO A 32 1.23 -3.86 -1.35
N GLY A 33 0.32 -3.82 -0.37
CA GLY A 33 -0.69 -4.86 -0.15
C GLY A 33 -1.69 -5.03 -1.31
N LEU A 34 -1.89 -4.01 -2.14
CA LEU A 34 -2.75 -4.11 -3.32
C LEU A 34 -2.27 -5.18 -4.31
N LEU A 35 -0.95 -5.39 -4.42
CA LEU A 35 -0.37 -6.40 -5.30
C LEU A 35 -0.65 -7.84 -4.84
N ALA A 36 -1.01 -8.02 -3.56
CA ALA A 36 -1.40 -9.32 -3.02
C ALA A 36 -2.89 -9.63 -3.21
N LEU A 37 -3.73 -8.64 -3.57
CA LEU A 37 -5.18 -8.86 -3.76
C LEU A 37 -5.49 -9.89 -4.85
N PRO A 38 -4.87 -9.88 -6.05
CA PRO A 38 -5.14 -10.89 -7.07
C PRO A 38 -4.86 -12.31 -6.57
N LEU A 39 -3.77 -12.50 -5.81
CA LEU A 39 -3.43 -13.79 -5.21
C LEU A 39 -4.46 -14.20 -4.15
N ALA A 40 -4.94 -13.27 -3.32
CA ALA A 40 -5.98 -13.54 -2.35
C ALA A 40 -7.30 -13.98 -3.03
N TYR A 41 -7.69 -13.32 -4.11
CA TYR A 41 -8.86 -13.72 -4.92
C TYR A 41 -8.66 -15.09 -5.58
N ALA A 42 -7.46 -15.39 -6.07
CA ALA A 42 -7.13 -16.69 -6.64
C ALA A 42 -7.21 -17.83 -5.61
N ARG A 43 -6.93 -17.58 -4.33
CA ARG A 43 -6.97 -18.60 -3.26
C ARG A 43 -8.34 -18.74 -2.59
N CYS A 44 -9.06 -17.64 -2.40
CA CYS A 44 -10.35 -17.62 -1.69
C CYS A 44 -11.56 -17.79 -2.63
N GLY A 45 -11.38 -17.59 -3.94
CA GLY A 45 -12.47 -17.51 -4.91
C GLY A 45 -13.17 -16.15 -4.90
N TRP A 46 -13.97 -15.88 -5.94
CA TRP A 46 -14.58 -14.57 -6.17
C TRP A 46 -15.58 -14.17 -5.10
N LEU A 47 -16.50 -15.07 -4.74
CA LEU A 47 -17.57 -14.77 -3.79
C LEU A 47 -17.00 -14.43 -2.40
N LEU A 48 -16.13 -15.28 -1.87
CA LEU A 48 -15.51 -15.07 -0.56
C LEU A 48 -14.55 -13.87 -0.58
N GLY A 49 -13.78 -13.71 -1.66
CA GLY A 49 -12.88 -12.56 -1.85
C GLY A 49 -13.63 -11.23 -1.82
N THR A 50 -14.74 -11.11 -2.55
CA THR A 50 -15.58 -9.89 -2.55
C THR A 50 -16.23 -9.66 -1.20
N LEU A 51 -16.71 -10.70 -0.52
CA LEU A 51 -17.30 -10.57 0.81
C LEU A 51 -16.27 -10.10 1.85
N LEU A 52 -15.05 -10.63 1.83
CA LEU A 52 -13.95 -10.17 2.67
C LEU A 52 -13.57 -8.72 2.37
N LEU A 53 -13.51 -8.34 1.08
CA LEU A 53 -13.20 -6.96 0.70
C LEU A 53 -14.27 -5.98 1.19
N LEU A 54 -15.56 -6.34 1.09
CA LEU A 54 -16.67 -5.56 1.65
C LEU A 54 -16.60 -5.46 3.17
N ALA A 55 -16.22 -6.54 3.86
CA ALA A 55 -16.04 -6.52 5.31
C ALA A 55 -14.91 -5.56 5.72
N VAL A 56 -13.76 -5.61 5.04
CA VAL A 56 -12.64 -4.68 5.28
C VAL A 56 -13.05 -3.24 4.98
N PHE A 57 -13.79 -3.00 3.89
CA PHE A 57 -14.34 -1.69 3.58
C PHE A 57 -15.24 -1.16 4.71
N ALA A 58 -16.16 -1.97 5.21
CA ALA A 58 -17.06 -1.59 6.29
C ALA A 58 -16.29 -1.28 7.59
N LEU A 59 -15.29 -2.10 7.95
CA LEU A 59 -14.42 -1.87 9.10
C LEU A 59 -13.64 -0.57 8.97
N ASN A 60 -13.04 -0.31 7.80
CA ASN A 60 -12.30 0.92 7.54
C ASN A 60 -13.21 2.15 7.59
N HIS A 61 -14.41 2.07 7.02
CA HIS A 61 -15.41 3.14 7.08
C HIS A 61 -15.83 3.44 8.53
N ALA A 62 -16.10 2.40 9.32
CA ALA A 62 -16.42 2.56 10.74
C ALA A 62 -15.26 3.18 11.52
N ALA A 63 -14.03 2.74 11.29
CA ALA A 63 -12.84 3.31 11.93
C ALA A 63 -12.65 4.80 11.60
N LEU A 64 -12.82 5.18 10.33
CA LEU A 64 -12.75 6.59 9.90
C LEU A 64 -13.85 7.45 10.55
N LEU A 65 -15.08 6.94 10.63
CA LEU A 65 -16.17 7.64 11.31
C LEU A 65 -15.92 7.82 12.80
N LEU A 66 -15.38 6.79 13.47
CA LEU A 66 -15.01 6.86 14.89
C LEU A 66 -13.91 7.90 15.11
N LEU A 67 -12.87 7.89 14.26
CA LEU A 67 -11.79 8.87 14.33
C LEU A 67 -12.31 10.30 14.10
N LEU A 68 -13.17 10.49 13.10
CA LEU A 68 -13.76 11.80 12.81
C LEU A 68 -14.60 12.31 13.99
N ARG A 69 -15.44 11.46 14.58
CA ARG A 69 -16.23 11.82 15.78
C ARG A 69 -15.33 12.14 16.97
N ALA A 70 -14.24 11.41 17.15
CA ALA A 70 -13.28 11.66 18.22
C ALA A 70 -12.62 13.03 18.04
N CYS A 71 -12.14 13.36 16.84
CA CYS A 71 -11.58 14.68 16.53
C CYS A 71 -12.59 15.83 16.76
N LEU A 72 -13.86 15.64 16.38
CA LEU A 72 -14.90 16.64 16.61
C LEU A 72 -15.22 16.83 18.11
N SER A 73 -15.16 15.75 18.89
CA SER A 73 -15.44 15.79 20.33
C SER A 73 -14.31 16.42 21.14
N THR A 74 -13.05 16.13 20.81
CA THR A 74 -11.88 16.66 21.53
C THR A 74 -11.41 18.00 20.99
N ARG A 75 -11.84 18.39 19.77
CA ARG A 75 -11.31 19.52 18.99
C ARG A 75 -9.80 19.42 18.74
N GLU A 76 -9.26 18.21 18.80
CA GLU A 76 -7.87 17.91 18.46
C GLU A 76 -7.81 17.35 17.03
N HIS A 77 -6.88 17.89 16.24
CA HIS A 77 -6.66 17.48 14.85
C HIS A 77 -5.38 16.66 14.66
N SER A 78 -4.62 16.46 15.74
CA SER A 78 -3.43 15.62 15.75
C SER A 78 -3.71 14.32 16.49
N TYR A 79 -3.21 13.21 15.96
CA TYR A 79 -3.31 11.90 16.62
C TYR A 79 -2.68 11.91 18.01
N ILE A 80 -1.56 12.62 18.18
CA ILE A 80 -0.88 12.79 19.48
C ILE A 80 -1.76 13.59 20.46
N GLY A 81 -2.43 14.64 19.96
CA GLY A 81 -3.39 15.40 20.75
C GLY A 81 -4.58 14.54 21.17
N LEU A 82 -5.07 13.69 20.28
CA LEU A 82 -6.16 12.76 20.56
C LEU A 82 -5.77 11.69 21.59
N CYS A 83 -4.57 11.12 21.48
CA CYS A 83 -4.02 10.16 22.45
C CYS A 83 -3.87 10.78 23.85
N ALA A 84 -3.59 12.08 23.96
CA ALA A 84 -3.48 12.76 25.24
C ALA A 84 -4.81 12.82 26.03
N HIS A 85 -5.95 12.65 25.35
CA HIS A 85 -7.27 12.57 25.98
C HIS A 85 -7.66 11.14 26.40
N MET A 86 -6.87 10.13 26.03
CA MET A 86 -7.13 8.73 26.38
C MET A 86 -6.45 8.33 27.69
N PRO A 87 -6.96 7.29 28.37
CA PRO A 87 -6.25 6.68 29.50
C PRO A 87 -4.82 6.28 29.10
N PRO A 88 -3.82 6.44 29.99
CA PRO A 88 -2.39 6.29 29.64
C PRO A 88 -2.04 4.88 29.12
N LEU A 89 -2.74 3.85 29.59
CA LEU A 89 -2.56 2.47 29.12
C LEU A 89 -3.03 2.29 27.67
N ILE A 90 -4.15 2.92 27.31
CA ILE A 90 -4.71 2.85 25.95
C ILE A 90 -3.85 3.69 25.00
N ALA A 91 -3.45 4.89 25.42
CA ALA A 91 -2.55 5.74 24.65
C ALA A 91 -1.23 5.03 24.33
N SER A 92 -0.61 4.36 25.31
CA SER A 92 0.62 3.60 25.09
C SER A 92 0.42 2.42 24.13
N LEU A 93 -0.69 1.69 24.25
CA LEU A 93 -1.01 0.59 23.34
C LEU A 93 -1.15 1.09 21.89
N VAL A 94 -1.82 2.23 21.73
CA VAL A 94 -2.01 2.89 20.44
C VAL A 94 -0.67 3.33 19.84
N ASP A 95 0.22 3.91 20.64
CA ASP A 95 1.56 4.30 20.20
C ASP A 95 2.37 3.07 19.72
N TRP A 96 2.36 1.99 20.50
CA TRP A 96 3.03 0.73 20.12
C TRP A 96 2.44 0.09 18.86
N ALA A 97 1.11 0.08 18.73
CA ALA A 97 0.44 -0.44 17.55
C ALA A 97 0.77 0.37 16.30
N SER A 98 0.79 1.70 16.43
CA SER A 98 1.15 2.62 15.34
C SER A 98 2.62 2.44 14.93
N LEU A 99 3.53 2.29 15.90
CA LEU A 99 4.94 2.01 15.64
C LEU A 99 5.13 0.70 14.86
N LEU A 100 4.45 -0.37 15.29
CA LEU A 100 4.51 -1.66 14.60
C LEU A 100 3.92 -1.58 13.18
N PHE A 101 2.82 -0.84 13.02
CA PHE A 101 2.19 -0.63 11.72
C PHE A 101 3.13 0.10 10.74
N PHE A 102 3.73 1.22 11.15
CA PHE A 102 4.65 1.97 10.29
C PHE A 102 5.95 1.20 10.03
N PHE A 103 6.46 0.45 11.02
CA PHE A 103 7.59 -0.45 10.83
C PHE A 103 7.29 -1.52 9.79
N GLY A 104 6.17 -2.24 9.93
CA GLY A 104 5.75 -3.27 8.98
C GLY A 104 5.51 -2.72 7.57
N SER A 105 4.86 -1.56 7.47
CA SER A 105 4.65 -0.87 6.20
C SER A 105 5.98 -0.53 5.52
N SER A 106 6.94 0.03 6.27
CA SER A 106 8.28 0.35 5.76
C SER A 106 8.95 -0.89 5.18
N VAL A 107 9.00 -1.98 5.95
CA VAL A 107 9.60 -3.26 5.51
C VAL A 107 8.91 -3.80 4.25
N SER A 108 7.58 -3.69 4.15
CA SER A 108 6.85 -4.15 2.96
C SER A 108 7.19 -3.35 1.70
N TYR A 109 7.33 -2.02 1.80
CA TYR A 109 7.80 -1.20 0.69
C TYR A 109 9.26 -1.51 0.31
N LEU A 110 10.11 -1.79 1.29
CA LEU A 110 11.51 -2.16 1.08
C LEU A 110 11.62 -3.47 0.25
N VAL A 111 10.83 -4.48 0.60
CA VAL A 111 10.77 -5.75 -0.15
C VAL A 111 10.24 -5.51 -1.57
N LEU A 112 9.17 -4.72 -1.73
CA LEU A 112 8.60 -4.40 -3.05
C LEU A 112 9.63 -3.74 -3.98
N ILE A 113 10.43 -2.80 -3.47
CA ILE A 113 11.49 -2.14 -4.25
C ILE A 113 12.59 -3.15 -4.62
N GLY A 114 12.97 -4.04 -3.71
CA GLY A 114 13.93 -5.12 -3.98
C GLY A 114 13.46 -6.04 -5.10
N ASP A 115 12.20 -6.48 -5.06
CA ASP A 115 11.60 -7.32 -6.09
C ASP A 115 11.55 -6.60 -7.45
N ALA A 116 11.18 -5.32 -7.46
CA ALA A 116 11.17 -4.51 -8.67
C ALA A 116 12.58 -4.35 -9.27
N PHE A 117 13.60 -4.11 -8.44
CA PHE A 117 14.99 -4.00 -8.88
C PHE A 117 15.52 -5.31 -9.49
N ASN A 118 15.13 -6.45 -8.91
CA ASN A 118 15.48 -7.77 -9.45
C ASN A 118 14.84 -8.03 -10.80
N LEU A 119 13.57 -7.70 -10.96
CA LEU A 119 12.87 -7.85 -12.22
C LEU A 119 13.50 -6.97 -13.33
N VAL A 120 13.82 -5.72 -12.99
CA VAL A 120 14.45 -4.79 -13.93
C VAL A 120 15.86 -5.25 -14.31
N SER A 121 16.70 -5.64 -13.35
CA SER A 121 18.07 -6.12 -13.63
C SER A 121 18.10 -7.42 -14.44
N ALA A 122 17.14 -8.33 -14.24
CA ALA A 122 16.97 -9.49 -15.09
C ALA A 122 16.60 -9.10 -16.54
N SER A 123 15.71 -8.12 -16.72
CA SER A 123 15.27 -7.66 -18.04
C SER A 123 16.36 -6.93 -18.84
N LEU A 124 17.33 -6.29 -18.18
CA LEU A 124 18.45 -5.58 -18.83
C LEU A 124 19.61 -6.50 -19.28
N GLY A 125 19.49 -7.82 -19.12
CA GLY A 125 20.49 -8.79 -19.56
C GLY A 125 21.71 -8.93 -18.63
N SER A 126 21.73 -8.23 -17.49
CA SER A 126 22.74 -8.39 -16.43
C SER A 126 22.59 -9.68 -15.60
N GLY A 127 21.58 -10.51 -15.90
CA GLY A 127 21.19 -11.66 -15.08
C GLY A 127 20.59 -11.20 -13.73
N PRO A 128 19.86 -12.07 -13.01
CA PRO A 128 19.38 -11.72 -11.68
C PRO A 128 20.59 -11.54 -10.77
N ILE A 129 20.75 -10.35 -10.19
CA ILE A 129 21.87 -10.01 -9.28
C ILE A 129 21.95 -10.99 -8.10
N TYR A 130 20.85 -11.64 -7.78
CA TYR A 130 20.71 -12.57 -6.66
C TYR A 130 20.92 -14.05 -7.05
N GLU A 131 20.95 -14.44 -8.33
CA GLU A 131 21.01 -15.87 -8.70
C GLU A 131 22.39 -16.53 -8.56
N GLY A 132 23.46 -15.75 -8.41
CA GLY A 132 24.82 -16.28 -8.32
C GLY A 132 25.27 -16.53 -6.89
N GLY A 133 25.11 -17.76 -6.36
CA GLY A 133 25.92 -18.45 -5.31
C GLY A 133 26.15 -17.81 -3.93
N GLU A 134 26.08 -16.49 -3.81
CA GLU A 134 26.44 -15.63 -2.67
C GLU A 134 25.17 -14.91 -2.15
N TRP A 135 24.04 -15.61 -2.15
CA TRP A 135 22.71 -15.12 -1.78
C TRP A 135 22.66 -14.38 -0.44
N MET A 136 23.53 -14.79 0.50
CA MET A 136 23.59 -14.24 1.84
C MET A 136 24.39 -12.92 1.92
N HIS A 137 25.36 -12.68 1.04
CA HIS A 137 26.12 -11.42 1.01
C HIS A 137 25.35 -10.32 0.28
N TYR A 138 24.70 -10.64 -0.84
CA TYR A 138 23.93 -9.63 -1.60
C TYR A 138 22.65 -9.18 -0.91
N SER A 139 21.93 -10.08 -0.24
CA SER A 139 20.72 -9.72 0.52
C SER A 139 21.03 -8.84 1.73
N VAL A 140 22.11 -9.13 2.46
CA VAL A 140 22.57 -8.30 3.58
C VAL A 140 23.07 -6.94 3.09
N LEU A 141 23.80 -6.91 1.97
CA LEU A 141 24.31 -5.66 1.38
C LEU A 141 23.18 -4.80 0.79
N ALA A 142 22.18 -5.41 0.16
CA ALA A 142 20.98 -4.73 -0.29
C ALA A 142 20.16 -4.18 0.88
N LEU A 143 19.97 -4.96 1.95
CA LEU A 143 19.29 -4.50 3.16
C LEU A 143 20.07 -3.35 3.83
N LEU A 144 21.41 -3.43 3.87
CA LEU A 144 22.27 -2.36 4.37
C LEU A 144 22.20 -1.09 3.51
N LEU A 145 22.30 -1.22 2.20
CA LEU A 145 22.16 -0.09 1.27
C LEU A 145 20.77 0.53 1.35
N LEU A 146 19.75 -0.30 1.53
CA LEU A 146 18.38 0.12 1.66
C LEU A 146 18.19 0.88 2.97
N VAL A 147 18.61 0.32 4.11
CA VAL A 147 18.60 1.00 5.43
C VAL A 147 19.42 2.29 5.40
N ALA A 148 20.58 2.28 4.74
CA ALA A 148 21.41 3.48 4.57
C ALA A 148 20.70 4.53 3.69
N PHE A 149 20.02 4.12 2.62
CA PHE A 149 19.21 5.00 1.79
C PHE A 149 17.99 5.53 2.55
N THR A 150 17.34 4.72 3.39
CA THR A 150 16.25 5.16 4.26
C THR A 150 16.75 6.21 5.26
N GLY A 151 17.88 5.94 5.92
CA GLY A 151 18.46 6.86 6.91
C GLY A 151 19.04 8.14 6.30
N CYS A 152 19.66 8.04 5.12
CA CYS A 152 20.37 9.16 4.50
C CYS A 152 19.48 9.99 3.56
N CYS A 153 18.51 9.38 2.89
CA CYS A 153 17.66 10.05 1.89
C CYS A 153 16.22 10.19 2.37
N LEU A 154 15.58 9.13 2.88
CA LEU A 154 14.17 9.19 3.28
C LEU A 154 13.96 9.96 4.60
N ALA A 155 14.90 9.87 5.55
CA ALA A 155 14.82 10.61 6.80
C ALA A 155 14.87 12.14 6.62
N PRO A 156 15.82 12.74 5.87
CA PRO A 156 15.77 14.19 5.61
C PRO A 156 14.59 14.58 4.72
N LEU A 157 14.14 13.70 3.82
CA LEU A 157 12.95 13.96 3.00
C LEU A 157 11.66 13.98 3.84
N SER A 158 11.58 13.16 4.90
CA SER A 158 10.50 13.19 5.89
C SER A 158 10.50 14.46 6.75
N MET A 159 11.59 15.23 6.76
CA MET A 159 11.67 16.53 7.43
C MET A 159 11.20 17.70 6.54
N LEU A 160 10.83 17.47 5.28
CA LEU A 160 10.19 18.50 4.46
C LEU A 160 8.80 18.82 5.03
N ARG A 161 8.62 20.10 5.38
CA ARG A 161 7.50 20.61 6.17
C ARG A 161 6.24 20.92 5.37
N SER A 162 6.22 20.71 4.06
CA SER A 162 5.12 21.12 3.18
C SER A 162 4.30 19.94 2.69
N MET A 163 3.05 19.84 3.15
CA MET A 163 2.05 18.89 2.64
C MET A 163 1.61 19.20 1.19
N ASP A 164 1.85 20.42 0.71
CA ASP A 164 1.46 20.86 -0.63
C ASP A 164 2.31 20.24 -1.75
N SER A 165 3.62 20.03 -1.53
CA SER A 165 4.48 19.38 -2.52
C SER A 165 4.13 17.90 -2.71
N LEU A 166 3.54 17.28 -1.68
CA LEU A 166 3.18 15.87 -1.67
C LEU A 166 1.99 15.56 -2.59
N GLN A 167 1.13 16.54 -2.86
CA GLN A 167 -0.02 16.36 -3.77
C GLN A 167 0.44 16.02 -5.19
N ILE A 168 1.57 16.59 -5.66
CA ILE A 168 2.15 16.29 -6.97
C ILE A 168 2.76 14.88 -6.99
N THR A 169 3.43 14.46 -5.91
CA THR A 169 3.96 13.09 -5.82
C THR A 169 2.83 12.06 -5.77
N SER A 170 1.75 12.39 -5.06
CA SER A 170 0.57 11.53 -4.95
C SER A 170 -0.16 11.34 -6.28
N THR A 171 -0.30 12.39 -7.10
CA THR A 171 -0.89 12.25 -8.45
C THR A 171 -0.07 11.31 -9.31
N ILE A 172 1.27 11.48 -9.35
CA ILE A 172 2.17 10.60 -10.10
C ILE A 172 2.05 9.14 -9.63
N GLY A 173 1.99 8.91 -8.31
CA GLY A 173 1.81 7.58 -7.74
C GLY A 173 0.52 6.90 -8.21
N ILE A 174 -0.59 7.64 -8.22
CA ILE A 174 -1.89 7.13 -8.70
C ILE A 174 -1.85 6.87 -10.21
N PHE A 175 -1.23 7.73 -11.01
CA PHE A 175 -1.06 7.46 -12.45
C PHE A 175 -0.24 6.19 -12.70
N CYS A 176 0.86 5.99 -11.96
CA CYS A 176 1.66 4.78 -12.04
C CYS A 176 0.85 3.52 -11.66
N LEU A 177 0.02 3.63 -10.62
CA LEU A 177 -0.89 2.55 -10.24
C LEU A 177 -1.90 2.23 -11.35
N MET A 178 -2.56 3.25 -11.91
CA MET A 178 -3.53 3.08 -12.99
C MET A 178 -2.87 2.44 -14.21
N TYR A 179 -1.63 2.82 -14.52
CA TYR A 179 -0.82 2.17 -15.55
C TYR A 179 -0.56 0.69 -15.21
N ALA A 180 -0.12 0.38 -14.00
CA ALA A 180 0.12 -1.01 -13.57
C ALA A 180 -1.15 -1.87 -13.67
N VAL A 181 -2.30 -1.36 -13.22
CA VAL A 181 -3.59 -2.03 -13.37
C VAL A 181 -3.94 -2.22 -14.86
N GLY A 182 -3.73 -1.19 -15.68
CA GLY A 182 -3.93 -1.27 -17.12
C GLY A 182 -3.07 -2.36 -17.77
N VAL A 183 -1.79 -2.44 -17.42
CA VAL A 183 -0.89 -3.51 -17.88
C VAL A 183 -1.42 -4.87 -17.45
N ILE A 184 -1.78 -5.06 -16.17
CA ILE A 184 -2.31 -6.34 -15.67
C ILE A 184 -3.58 -6.77 -16.42
N VAL A 185 -4.47 -5.83 -16.76
CA VAL A 185 -5.71 -6.13 -17.48
C VAL A 185 -5.45 -6.43 -18.97
N VAL A 186 -4.46 -5.77 -19.58
CA VAL A 186 -4.12 -5.94 -21.01
C VAL A 186 -3.20 -7.14 -21.25
N SER A 187 -2.31 -7.49 -20.33
CA SER A 187 -1.40 -8.64 -20.44
C SER A 187 -2.09 -9.95 -20.88
N PRO A 188 -3.20 -10.41 -20.26
CA PRO A 188 -3.88 -11.62 -20.71
C PRO A 188 -4.52 -11.48 -22.11
N ALA A 189 -4.81 -10.25 -22.56
CA ALA A 189 -5.29 -10.00 -23.92
C ALA A 189 -4.15 -10.04 -24.96
N VAL A 190 -2.91 -9.74 -24.56
CA VAL A 190 -1.72 -9.85 -25.41
C VAL A 190 -1.27 -11.31 -25.55
N ASP A 191 -1.35 -12.10 -24.47
CA ASP A 191 -1.04 -13.54 -24.51
C ASP A 191 -2.06 -14.34 -25.35
N ALA A 192 -3.29 -13.83 -25.49
CA ALA A 192 -4.33 -14.42 -26.33
C ALA A 192 -4.07 -14.25 -27.85
N GLU A 193 -3.24 -13.28 -28.24
CA GLU A 193 -2.87 -13.00 -29.64
C GLU A 193 -1.59 -13.75 -30.06
N ALA A 194 -0.93 -14.47 -29.13
CA ALA A 194 0.26 -15.26 -29.42
C ALA A 194 -0.09 -16.57 -30.18
N PRO A 195 0.63 -16.93 -31.26
CA PRO A 195 0.33 -18.10 -32.07
C PRO A 195 0.39 -19.41 -31.24
N PRO A 196 -0.46 -20.42 -31.55
CA PRO A 196 -0.63 -21.60 -30.73
C PRO A 196 0.63 -22.46 -30.75
N GLY A 197 1.44 -22.42 -29.68
CA GLY A 197 2.69 -23.19 -29.65
C GLY A 197 3.47 -23.24 -28.34
N THR A 198 3.21 -22.40 -27.33
CA THR A 198 3.94 -22.47 -26.05
C THR A 198 2.97 -22.49 -24.88
N SER A 199 2.63 -23.70 -24.47
CA SER A 199 1.89 -24.03 -23.26
C SER A 199 2.68 -23.62 -22.00
N ALA A 200 2.18 -22.64 -21.25
CA ALA A 200 2.24 -22.61 -19.79
C ALA A 200 1.23 -21.59 -19.24
N ALA A 201 0.24 -22.11 -18.51
CA ALA A 201 -0.87 -21.43 -17.80
C ALA A 201 -2.17 -21.29 -18.60
N ASP A 202 -2.99 -22.34 -18.48
CA ASP A 202 -4.38 -22.39 -18.94
C ASP A 202 -5.23 -21.31 -18.22
N PRO A 203 -5.73 -20.27 -18.91
CA PRO A 203 -6.59 -19.23 -18.32
C PRO A 203 -8.01 -19.75 -18.01
N ARG A 204 -8.32 -21.01 -18.36
CA ARG A 204 -9.65 -21.60 -18.23
C ARG A 204 -10.05 -21.99 -16.80
N ALA A 205 -9.17 -21.85 -15.81
CA ALA A 205 -9.52 -22.02 -14.40
C ALA A 205 -10.49 -20.95 -13.87
N PHE A 206 -10.76 -19.90 -14.65
CA PHE A 206 -11.66 -18.81 -14.28
C PHE A 206 -13.09 -18.96 -14.84
N SER A 207 -13.30 -19.91 -15.74
CA SER A 207 -14.64 -20.24 -16.24
C SER A 207 -15.33 -21.14 -15.22
N LEU A 208 -16.30 -20.57 -14.49
CA LEU A 208 -17.37 -21.28 -13.79
C LEU A 208 -17.88 -22.44 -14.66
N SER A 209 -17.43 -23.65 -14.37
CA SER A 209 -18.01 -24.86 -14.93
C SER A 209 -19.19 -25.25 -14.05
N SER A 210 -20.38 -25.28 -14.67
CA SER A 210 -21.65 -25.79 -14.15
C SER A 210 -21.56 -27.21 -13.55
N GLU A 211 -20.45 -27.91 -13.77
CA GLU A 211 -20.13 -29.23 -13.21
C GLU A 211 -19.85 -29.20 -11.70
N SER A 212 -19.44 -28.05 -11.14
CA SER A 212 -19.13 -27.92 -9.71
C SER A 212 -20.37 -27.79 -8.80
N LEU A 213 -21.56 -27.57 -9.37
CA LEU A 213 -22.84 -27.61 -8.66
C LEU A 213 -23.45 -29.01 -8.60
N LEU A 214 -22.94 -29.98 -9.37
CA LEU A 214 -23.48 -31.34 -9.43
C LEU A 214 -22.70 -32.36 -8.57
N SER A 215 -21.63 -31.95 -7.88
CA SER A 215 -20.72 -32.83 -7.14
C SER A 215 -20.68 -32.58 -5.62
N LEU A 216 -21.71 -31.97 -5.04
CA LEU A 216 -21.92 -32.00 -3.59
C LEU A 216 -22.80 -33.22 -3.23
N PRO A 217 -22.38 -34.10 -2.30
CA PRO A 217 -23.29 -35.07 -1.70
C PRO A 217 -24.37 -34.39 -0.84
#